data_AF-A0A522M087-F1
#
_entry.id   AF-A0A522M087-F1
#
_cell.length_a   1.000
_cell.length_b   1.000
_cell.length_c   1.000
_cell.angle_alpha   90.00
_cell.angle_beta   90.00
_cell.angle_gamma   90.00
#
_symmetry.space_group_name_H-M   'P 1'
#
loop_
_entity.id
_entity.type
_entity.pdbx_description
1 polymer ?
#
loop_
_entity_poly.entity_id
_entity_poly.type
_entity_poly.pdbx_seq_one_letter_code
_entity_poly.pdbx_strand_id
1 'polypeptide(L)' 'LGAYEFEFQPEIPYKVILNEAVELAKTFGAEHGHKYVNAILDKVAAELRAKEVAAAHSSA' A
#
# COMPACT_ATOMS: atom_id res chain seq x y z
N LEU A 1 6.77 -7.85 0.74
CA LEU A 1 5.53 -8.25 1.44
C LEU A 1 4.32 -7.52 0.84
N GLY A 2 4.16 -6.21 1.00
CA GLY A 2 2.96 -5.49 0.51
C GLY A 2 2.55 -5.74 -0.95
N ALA A 3 3.50 -5.80 -1.90
CA ALA A 3 3.17 -6.12 -3.30
C ALA A 3 2.59 -7.53 -3.48
N TYR A 4 3.10 -8.52 -2.74
CA TYR A 4 2.56 -9.87 -2.73
C TYR A 4 1.13 -9.90 -2.17
N GLU A 5 0.89 -9.20 -1.07
CA GLU A 5 -0.45 -9.14 -0.46
C GLU A 5 -1.45 -8.45 -1.39
N PHE A 6 -1.04 -7.40 -2.12
CA PHE A 6 -1.87 -6.79 -3.16
C PHE A 6 -2.31 -7.81 -4.22
N GLU A 7 -1.39 -8.64 -4.72
CA GLU A 7 -1.67 -9.56 -5.83
C GLU A 7 -2.44 -10.81 -5.38
N PHE A 8 -2.11 -11.36 -4.21
CA PHE A 8 -2.56 -12.69 -3.81
C PHE A 8 -3.57 -12.70 -2.66
N GLN A 9 -3.83 -11.56 -2.01
CA GLN A 9 -4.77 -11.47 -0.88
C GLN A 9 -5.87 -10.41 -1.13
N PRO A 10 -6.84 -10.70 -2.02
CA PRO A 10 -7.94 -9.79 -2.33
C PRO A 10 -8.88 -9.51 -1.15
N GLU A 11 -8.89 -10.37 -0.14
CA GLU A 11 -9.69 -10.23 1.08
C GLU A 11 -9.20 -9.12 2.02
N ILE A 12 -7.93 -8.73 1.90
CA ILE A 12 -7.33 -7.67 2.72
C ILE A 12 -7.42 -6.35 1.94
N PRO A 13 -8.08 -5.30 2.47
CA PRO A 13 -8.19 -4.02 1.77
C PRO A 13 -6.83 -3.38 1.52
N TYR A 14 -6.62 -2.80 0.33
CA TYR A 14 -5.31 -2.24 -0.03
C TYR A 14 -4.79 -1.18 0.95
N LYS A 15 -5.68 -0.38 1.56
CA LYS A 15 -5.31 0.65 2.56
C LYS A 15 -4.68 0.05 3.82
N VAL A 16 -5.13 -1.13 4.24
CA VAL A 16 -4.57 -1.83 5.40
C VAL A 16 -3.14 -2.26 5.08
N ILE A 17 -2.94 -2.92 3.94
CA ILE A 17 -1.61 -3.35 3.46
C ILE A 17 -0.65 -2.15 3.36
N LEU A 18 -1.11 -1.04 2.77
CA LEU A 18 -0.29 0.17 2.61
C LEU A 18 0.12 0.75 3.98
N ASN A 19 -0.83 0.88 4.91
CA ASN A 19 -0.56 1.40 6.25
C ASN A 19 0.46 0.54 7.00
N GLU A 20 0.28 -0.79 7.01
CA GLU A 20 1.21 -1.70 7.69
C GLU A 20 2.61 -1.65 7.06
N ALA A 21 2.70 -1.60 5.73
CA ALA A 21 4.00 -1.49 5.06
C ALA A 21 4.72 -0.18 5.40
N VAL A 22 3.98 0.93 5.53
CA VAL A 22 4.52 2.23 5.93
C VAL A 22 4.95 2.25 7.39
N GLU A 23 4.16 1.67 8.30
CA GLU A 23 4.55 1.55 9.72
C GLU A 23 5.78 0.67 9.89
N LEU A 24 5.86 -0.48 9.22
CA LEU A 24 7.07 -1.31 9.20
C LEU A 24 8.29 -0.52 8.69
N ALA A 25 8.13 0.29 7.65
CA ALA A 25 9.21 1.13 7.12
C ALA A 25 9.63 2.25 8.10
N LYS A 26 8.72 2.74 8.95
CA LYS A 26 9.08 3.66 10.04
C LYS A 26 9.84 2.96 11.16
N THR A 27 9.47 1.73 11.50
CA THR A 27 10.09 0.96 12.59
C THR A 27 11.47 0.41 12.22
N PHE A 28 11.63 -0.09 10.99
CA PHE A 28 12.81 -0.85 10.57
C PHE A 28 13.64 -0.17 9.47
N GLY A 29 13.13 0.89 8.85
CA GLY A 29 13.80 1.59 7.76
C GLY A 29 14.73 2.70 8.23
N ALA A 30 15.47 3.26 7.27
CA ALA A 30 16.25 4.48 7.47
C ALA A 30 15.32 5.70 7.68
N GLU A 31 15.88 6.78 8.21
CA GLU A 31 15.18 8.06 8.34
C GLU A 31 14.57 8.47 6.99
N HIS A 32 13.26 8.77 6.99
CA HIS A 32 12.43 9.04 5.80
C HIS A 32 12.19 7.89 4.81
N GLY A 33 12.65 6.66 5.06
CA GLY A 33 12.44 5.50 4.19
C GLY A 33 10.96 5.16 3.95
N HIS A 34 10.10 5.42 4.94
CA HIS A 34 8.65 5.24 4.83
C HIS A 34 8.00 6.05 3.71
N LYS A 35 8.54 7.23 3.35
CA LYS A 35 8.02 8.04 2.24
C LYS A 35 8.24 7.34 0.89
N TYR A 36 9.41 6.72 0.74
CA TYR A 36 9.73 5.95 -0.45
C TYR A 36 8.84 4.71 -0.56
N VAL A 37 8.68 3.97 0.55
CA VAL A 37 7.80 2.79 0.59
C VAL A 37 6.37 3.15 0.23
N ASN A 38 5.83 4.24 0.81
CA ASN A 38 4.50 4.72 0.48
C ASN A 38 4.37 5.04 -1.02
N ALA A 39 5.29 5.83 -1.57
CA ALA A 39 5.24 6.26 -2.98
C ALA A 39 5.33 5.09 -3.98
N ILE A 40 6.10 4.04 -3.67
CA ILE A 40 6.19 2.85 -4.52
C ILE A 40 4.93 2.00 -4.39
N LEU A 41 4.48 1.72 -3.17
CA LEU A 41 3.31 0.87 -2.95
C LEU A 41 2.01 1.50 -3.41
N ASP A 42 1.88 2.83 -3.38
CA ASP A 42 0.75 3.55 -3.99
C ASP A 42 0.64 3.26 -5.50
N LYS A 43 1.77 3.27 -6.22
CA LYS A 43 1.78 2.97 -7.66
C LYS A 43 1.45 1.51 -7.94
N VAL A 44 2.05 0.60 -7.16
CA VAL A 44 1.77 -0.84 -7.29
C VAL A 44 0.30 -1.14 -6.97
N ALA A 45 -0.28 -0.50 -5.95
CA ALA A 45 -1.69 -0.64 -5.63
C ALA A 45 -2.60 -0.10 -6.76
N ALA A 46 -2.22 1.00 -7.40
CA ALA A 46 -2.96 1.53 -8.54
C ALA A 46 -3.00 0.56 -9.74
N GLU A 47 -1.95 -0.25 -9.91
CA GLU A 47 -1.88 -1.27 -10.96
C GLU A 47 -2.61 -2.57 -10.57
N LEU A 48 -2.31 -3.12 -9.38
CA LEU A 48 -2.82 -4.43 -8.95
C LEU A 48 -4.21 -4.38 -8.32
N ARG A 49 -4.59 -3.25 -7.73
CA ARG A 49 -5.85 -3.04 -6.99
C ARG A 49 -6.64 -1.83 -7.49
N ALA A 50 -6.54 -1.53 -8.79
CA ALA A 50 -7.15 -0.36 -9.44
C ALA A 50 -8.62 -0.10 -9.04
N LYS A 51 -9.45 -1.16 -8.93
CA LYS A 51 -10.87 -1.04 -8.56
C LYS A 51 -11.06 -0.52 -7.13
N GLU A 52 -10.29 -1.04 -6.18
CA GLU A 52 -10.33 -0.57 -4.79
C GLU A 52 -9.77 0.84 -4.64
N VAL A 53 -8.68 1.13 -5.34
CA VAL A 53 -8.09 2.46 -5.36
C VAL A 53 -9.10 3.48 -5.90
N ALA A 54 -9.75 3.20 -7.04
CA ALA A 54 -10.77 4.08 -7.61
C ALA A 54 -11.98 4.28 -6.67
N ALA A 55 -12.45 3.21 -6.03
CA ALA A 55 -13.56 3.28 -5.06
C ALA A 55 -13.20 4.14 -3.83
N ALA A 56 -11.95 4.03 -3.35
CA ALA A 56 -11.44 4.80 -2.22
C ALA A 56 -11.28 6.30 -2.51
N HIS A 57 -11.04 6.70 -3.76
CA HIS A 57 -10.94 8.11 -4.17
C HIS A 57 -12.30 8.74 -4.48
N SER A 58 -13.31 7.92 -4.79
CA SER A 58 -14.68 8.38 -5.06
C SER A 58 -15.51 8.62 -3.80
N SER A 59 -14.99 8.18 -2.65
CA SER A 59 -15.64 8.26 -1.32
C SER A 59 -15.08 9.39 -0.44
N ALA A 60 -14.29 10.30 -1.02
CA ALA A 60 -13.79 11.53 -0.42
C ALA A 60 -14.48 12.74 -1.07
#